data_AF-A0A1I5H1C1-F1
#
_entry.id   AF-A0A1I5H1C1-F1
#
_cell.length_a   1.000
_cell.length_b   1.000
_cell.length_c   1.000
_cell.angle_alpha   90.00
_cell.angle_beta   90.00
_cell.angle_gamma   90.00
#
_symmetry.space_group_name_H-M   'P 1'
#
loop_
_entity.id
_entity.type
_entity.pdbx_description
1 polymer ?
#
loop_
_entity_poly.entity_id
_entity_poly.type
_entity_poly.pdbx_seq_one_letter_code
_entity_poly.pdbx_strand_id
1 'polypeptide(L)'
;MIDEQGRMERIPYELCVLKALREAIRRREIWVVGANPWRNPEHDLPADFEDNRDVHYAAALRAPLDGAAFVADLKARLDAALTGFDSALADGTTGGVRITTGHGDGWIAAPAMDKAPEPANLAPLKAEVARRWG
;
A
#
# COMPACT_ATOMS: atom_id res chain seq x y z
N MET A 1 -2.05 15.51 -29.84
CA MET A 1 -3.18 16.29 -30.38
C MET A 1 -2.56 17.29 -31.34
N ILE A 2 -2.71 17.03 -32.63
CA ILE A 2 -2.07 17.79 -33.70
C ILE A 2 -3.20 18.53 -34.42
N ASP A 3 -3.00 19.82 -34.72
CA ASP A 3 -3.97 20.62 -35.46
C ASP A 3 -4.12 20.12 -36.91
N GLU A 4 -5.10 20.66 -37.64
CA GLU A 4 -5.33 20.31 -39.05
C GLU A 4 -4.14 20.65 -39.97
N GLN A 5 -3.17 21.44 -39.50
CA GLN A 5 -1.94 21.80 -40.22
C GLN A 5 -0.72 20.99 -39.79
N GLY A 6 -0.88 19.94 -38.97
CA GLY A 6 0.23 19.10 -38.56
C GLY A 6 1.05 19.66 -37.39
N ARG A 7 0.61 20.74 -36.73
CA ARG A 7 1.33 21.38 -35.63
C ARG A 7 0.80 20.91 -34.28
N MET A 8 1.68 20.87 -33.29
CA MET A 8 1.33 20.44 -31.95
C MET A 8 0.49 21.52 -31.24
N GLU A 9 -0.68 21.13 -30.76
CA GLU A 9 -1.50 21.96 -29.88
C GLU A 9 -0.78 22.15 -28.53
N ARG A 10 -0.26 23.36 -28.30
CA ARG A 10 0.64 23.65 -27.16
C ARG A 10 -0.02 23.44 -25.80
N ILE A 11 -1.22 23.99 -25.61
CA ILE A 11 -1.90 23.96 -24.30
C ILE A 11 -2.24 22.50 -23.88
N PRO A 12 -2.87 21.66 -24.73
CA PRO A 12 -3.10 20.26 -24.40
C PRO A 12 -1.81 19.48 -24.17
N TYR A 13 -0.77 19.74 -24.97
CA TYR A 13 0.52 19.07 -24.80
C TYR A 13 1.19 19.43 -23.47
N GLU A 14 1.29 20.72 -23.13
CA GLU A 14 1.85 21.20 -21.87
C GLU A 14 1.09 20.60 -20.68
N LEU A 15 -0.24 20.52 -20.72
CA LEU A 15 -1.03 19.89 -19.67
C LEU A 15 -0.74 18.39 -19.52
N CYS A 16 -0.63 17.66 -20.64
CA CYS A 16 -0.24 16.25 -20.63
C CYS A 16 1.16 16.05 -20.04
N VAL A 17 2.12 16.89 -20.43
CA VAL A 17 3.50 16.84 -19.90
C VAL A 17 3.51 17.13 -18.40
N LEU A 18 2.81 18.16 -17.94
CA LEU A 18 2.72 18.49 -16.51
C LEU A 18 2.04 17.38 -15.71
N LYS A 19 1.01 16.73 -16.26
CA LYS A 19 0.37 15.57 -15.63
C LYS A 19 1.33 14.39 -15.52
N ALA A 20 2.05 14.07 -16.60
CA ALA A 20 3.05 13.01 -16.59
C ALA A 20 4.18 13.30 -15.59
N LEU A 21 4.69 14.54 -15.59
CA LEU A 21 5.74 14.98 -14.66
C LEU A 21 5.28 14.90 -13.21
N ARG A 22 4.06 15.37 -12.90
CA ARG A 22 3.48 15.26 -11.57
C ARG A 22 3.43 13.81 -11.10
N GLU A 23 2.97 12.89 -11.96
CA GLU A 23 2.89 11.48 -11.62
C GLU A 23 4.26 10.83 -11.45
N ALA A 24 5.24 11.17 -12.29
CA ALA A 24 6.61 10.68 -12.18
C ALA A 24 7.29 11.18 -10.89
N ILE A 25 7.10 12.46 -10.53
CA ILE A 25 7.57 13.02 -9.25
C ILE A 25 6.89 12.33 -8.07
N ARG A 26 5.56 12.12 -8.15
CA ARG A 26 4.79 11.44 -7.10
C ARG A 26 5.27 10.01 -6.85
N ARG A 27 5.63 9.28 -7.91
CA ARG A 27 6.21 7.93 -7.82
C ARG A 27 7.70 7.91 -7.50
N ARG A 28 8.34 9.09 -7.39
CA ARG A 28 9.79 9.26 -7.19
C ARG A 28 10.64 8.63 -8.31
N GLU A 29 10.10 8.57 -9.53
CA GLU A 29 10.86 8.21 -10.75
C GLU A 29 11.72 9.38 -11.23
N ILE A 30 11.22 10.60 -11.03
CA ILE A 30 11.93 11.86 -11.24
C ILE A 30 12.00 12.57 -9.90
N TRP A 31 13.15 13.15 -9.59
CA TRP A 31 13.36 13.96 -8.39
C TRP A 31 13.91 15.34 -8.75
N VAL A 32 13.70 16.29 -7.84
CA VAL A 32 14.13 17.68 -8.01
C VAL A 32 15.22 17.98 -6.99
N VAL A 33 16.39 18.37 -7.49
CA VAL A 33 17.52 18.76 -6.64
C VAL A 33 17.11 19.97 -5.78
N GLY A 34 17.35 19.88 -4.47
CA GLY A 34 16.99 20.93 -3.50
C GLY A 34 15.54 20.90 -2.99
N ALA A 35 14.66 20.05 -3.55
CA ALA A 35 13.30 19.89 -3.04
C ALA A 35 13.23 18.79 -1.98
N ASN A 36 12.96 19.11 -0.72
CA ASN A 36 13.02 18.12 0.37
C ASN A 36 12.01 16.95 0.22
N PRO A 37 10.72 17.16 -0.11
CA PRO A 37 9.77 16.06 -0.28
C PRO A 37 10.00 15.22 -1.54
N TRP A 38 10.67 15.81 -2.54
CA TRP A 38 10.86 15.27 -3.88
C TRP A 38 12.35 15.09 -4.22
N ARG A 39 13.19 14.86 -3.20
CA ARG A 39 14.64 14.66 -3.35
C ARG A 39 14.94 13.26 -3.88
N ASN A 40 16.20 13.04 -4.27
CA ASN A 40 16.67 11.72 -4.69
C ASN A 40 16.32 10.67 -3.62
N PRO A 41 15.53 9.64 -3.94
CA PRO A 41 15.19 8.59 -2.98
C PRO A 41 16.40 7.79 -2.49
N GLU A 42 17.51 7.75 -3.24
CA GLU A 42 18.75 7.09 -2.79
C GLU A 42 19.31 7.73 -1.51
N HIS A 43 19.04 9.02 -1.28
CA HIS A 43 19.47 9.70 -0.05
C HIS A 43 18.64 9.31 1.19
N ASP A 44 17.54 8.57 1.00
CA ASP A 44 16.75 8.02 2.10
C ASP A 44 17.26 6.64 2.55
N LEU A 45 18.23 6.05 1.84
CA LEU A 45 18.83 4.78 2.20
C LEU A 45 19.90 4.95 3.30
N PRO A 46 20.09 3.93 4.16
CA PRO A 46 21.25 3.87 5.05
C PRO A 46 22.57 4.02 4.28
N ALA A 47 23.58 4.65 4.90
CA ALA A 47 24.87 4.90 4.26
C ALA A 47 25.63 3.61 3.89
N ASP A 48 25.35 2.51 4.59
CA ASP A 48 25.92 1.18 4.41
C ASP A 48 25.01 0.24 3.60
N PHE A 49 23.96 0.76 2.96
CA PHE A 49 22.93 -0.05 2.31
C PHE A 49 23.49 -0.98 1.23
N GLU A 50 24.40 -0.50 0.39
CA GLU A 50 25.00 -1.31 -0.68
C GLU A 50 25.87 -2.44 -0.11
N ASP A 51 26.65 -2.14 0.94
CA ASP A 51 27.55 -3.11 1.57
C ASP A 51 26.78 -4.17 2.38
N ASN A 52 25.60 -3.84 2.90
CA ASN A 52 24.78 -4.69 3.77
C ASN A 52 23.41 -5.02 3.17
N ARG A 53 23.29 -5.01 1.84
CA ARG A 53 22.01 -5.16 1.13
C ARG A 53 21.32 -6.49 1.48
N ASP A 54 22.07 -7.57 1.60
CA ASP A 54 21.57 -8.88 2.01
C ASP A 54 20.97 -8.85 3.44
N VAL A 55 21.66 -8.21 4.39
CA VAL A 55 21.20 -8.07 5.77
C VAL A 55 19.92 -7.23 5.84
N HIS A 56 19.86 -6.10 5.12
CA HIS A 56 18.67 -5.26 5.10
C HIS A 56 17.45 -5.99 4.51
N TYR A 57 17.63 -6.74 3.42
CA TYR A 57 16.54 -7.51 2.82
C TYR A 57 16.12 -8.70 3.68
N ALA A 58 17.07 -9.45 4.25
CA ALA A 58 16.77 -10.62 5.06
C ALA A 58 16.20 -10.26 6.45
N ALA A 59 16.83 -9.36 7.18
CA ALA A 59 16.51 -9.08 8.58
C ALA A 59 15.36 -8.07 8.74
N ALA A 60 15.37 -6.98 7.97
CA ALA A 60 14.37 -5.92 8.12
C ALA A 60 13.11 -6.17 7.28
N LEU A 61 13.27 -6.65 6.05
CA LEU A 61 12.16 -6.84 5.11
C LEU A 61 11.66 -8.28 5.00
N ARG A 62 12.46 -9.26 5.44
CA ARG A 62 12.21 -10.70 5.23
C ARG A 62 11.87 -11.01 3.77
N ALA A 63 12.59 -10.36 2.85
CA ALA A 63 12.38 -10.43 1.42
C ALA A 63 13.65 -10.95 0.72
N PRO A 64 13.53 -11.65 -0.41
CA PRO A 64 14.70 -12.07 -1.19
C PRO A 64 15.31 -10.86 -1.92
N LEU A 65 16.60 -10.98 -2.24
CA LEU A 65 17.31 -9.99 -3.07
C LEU A 65 16.83 -9.99 -4.52
N ASP A 66 16.39 -11.15 -5.00
CA ASP A 66 15.82 -11.30 -6.34
C ASP A 66 14.37 -10.81 -6.36
N GLY A 67 14.15 -9.66 -6.99
CA GLY A 67 12.83 -9.08 -7.16
C GLY A 67 11.89 -9.95 -7.99
N ALA A 68 12.39 -10.74 -8.95
CA ALA A 68 11.55 -11.63 -9.74
C ALA A 68 11.04 -12.79 -8.87
N ALA A 69 11.91 -13.36 -8.04
CA ALA A 69 11.52 -14.38 -7.07
C ALA A 69 10.49 -13.86 -6.05
N PHE A 70 10.67 -12.63 -5.54
CA PHE A 70 9.70 -11.99 -4.65
C PHE A 70 8.32 -11.83 -5.30
N VAL A 71 8.29 -11.30 -6.53
CA VAL A 71 7.01 -11.08 -7.25
C VAL A 71 6.33 -12.41 -7.58
N ALA A 72 7.09 -13.44 -7.93
CA ALA A 72 6.54 -14.77 -8.19
C ALA A 72 5.91 -15.38 -6.94
N ASP A 73 6.59 -15.33 -5.78
CA ASP A 73 6.05 -15.80 -4.49
C ASP A 73 4.78 -15.02 -4.10
N LEU A 74 4.81 -13.69 -4.22
CA LEU A 74 3.68 -12.84 -3.88
C LEU A 74 2.44 -13.17 -4.73
N LYS A 75 2.62 -13.37 -6.03
CA LYS A 75 1.53 -13.79 -6.93
C LYS A 75 0.98 -15.15 -6.54
N ALA A 76 1.85 -16.13 -6.31
CA ALA A 76 1.43 -17.49 -5.92
C ALA A 76 0.63 -17.48 -4.61
N ARG A 77 1.07 -16.70 -3.62
CA ARG A 77 0.36 -16.53 -2.34
C ARG A 77 -0.99 -15.83 -2.51
N LEU A 78 -1.06 -14.81 -3.36
CA LEU A 78 -2.30 -14.12 -3.66
C LEU A 78 -3.30 -15.07 -4.34
N ASP A 79 -2.85 -15.80 -5.36
CA ASP A 79 -3.69 -16.77 -6.07
C ASP A 79 -4.21 -17.84 -5.10
N ALA A 80 -3.32 -18.43 -4.29
CA ALA A 80 -3.73 -19.41 -3.28
C ALA A 80 -4.73 -18.85 -2.27
N ALA A 81 -4.52 -17.62 -1.80
CA ALA A 81 -5.43 -16.96 -0.86
C ALA A 81 -6.80 -16.66 -1.49
N LEU A 82 -6.83 -16.21 -2.75
CA LEU A 82 -8.08 -15.94 -3.47
C LEU A 82 -8.84 -17.23 -3.79
N THR A 83 -8.15 -18.28 -4.24
CA THR A 83 -8.76 -19.60 -4.45
C THR A 83 -9.32 -20.17 -3.13
N GLY A 84 -8.56 -20.06 -2.05
CA GLY A 84 -9.02 -20.49 -0.72
C GLY A 84 -10.23 -19.69 -0.25
N PHE A 85 -10.24 -18.37 -0.47
CA PHE A 85 -11.37 -17.51 -0.15
C PHE A 85 -12.62 -17.86 -0.96
N ASP A 86 -12.49 -18.07 -2.27
CA ASP A 86 -13.58 -18.47 -3.15
C ASP A 86 -14.18 -19.81 -2.75
N SER A 87 -13.33 -20.81 -2.44
CA SER A 87 -13.79 -22.12 -1.95
C SER A 87 -14.49 -21.99 -0.60
N ALA A 88 -13.94 -21.21 0.33
CA ALA A 88 -14.56 -20.99 1.63
C ALA A 88 -15.92 -20.26 1.52
N LEU A 89 -16.08 -19.36 0.55
CA LEU A 89 -17.37 -18.72 0.25
C LEU A 89 -18.38 -19.74 -0.29
N ALA A 90 -17.97 -20.59 -1.24
CA ALA A 90 -18.82 -21.64 -1.80
C ALA A 90 -19.25 -22.67 -0.74
N ASP A 91 -18.34 -23.06 0.15
CA ASP A 91 -18.58 -24.03 1.22
C ASP A 91 -19.28 -23.42 2.46
N GLY A 92 -19.44 -22.09 2.50
CA GLY A 92 -20.04 -21.38 3.63
C GLY A 92 -19.20 -21.37 4.91
N THR A 93 -17.88 -21.55 4.81
CA THR A 93 -16.96 -21.71 5.96
C THR A 93 -16.21 -20.43 6.34
N THR A 94 -16.49 -19.30 5.67
CA THR A 94 -15.83 -18.00 5.91
C THR A 94 -16.11 -17.35 7.26
N GLY A 95 -16.90 -17.98 8.14
CA GLY A 95 -17.30 -17.40 9.41
C GLY A 95 -18.29 -16.24 9.29
N GLY A 96 -19.00 -16.12 8.17
CA GLY A 96 -20.06 -15.12 7.95
C GLY A 96 -19.73 -14.01 6.96
N VAL A 97 -18.56 -14.07 6.32
CA VAL A 97 -18.19 -13.15 5.23
C VAL A 97 -19.09 -13.40 4.02
N ARG A 98 -19.61 -12.33 3.42
CA ARG A 98 -20.55 -12.38 2.30
C ARG A 98 -20.17 -11.38 1.20
N ILE A 99 -20.46 -11.74 -0.04
CA ILE A 99 -20.42 -10.80 -1.16
C ILE A 99 -21.79 -10.12 -1.25
N THR A 100 -21.82 -8.80 -1.18
CA THR A 100 -23.02 -7.96 -1.25
C THR A 100 -22.89 -6.95 -2.38
N THR A 101 -23.99 -6.29 -2.76
CA THR A 101 -23.94 -5.18 -3.70
C THR A 101 -24.13 -3.84 -2.97
N GLY A 102 -23.28 -2.88 -3.26
CA GLY A 102 -23.30 -1.54 -2.68
C GLY A 102 -22.91 -0.51 -3.72
N HIS A 103 -23.69 0.56 -3.86
CA HIS A 103 -23.44 1.64 -4.84
C HIS A 103 -23.27 1.17 -6.30
N GLY A 104 -23.87 0.04 -6.68
CA GLY A 104 -23.75 -0.52 -8.04
C GLY A 104 -22.56 -1.46 -8.24
N ASP A 105 -21.68 -1.60 -7.25
CA ASP A 105 -20.50 -2.47 -7.28
C ASP A 105 -20.60 -3.64 -6.30
N GLY A 106 -19.73 -4.65 -6.47
CA GLY A 106 -19.59 -5.76 -5.54
C GLY A 106 -18.76 -5.37 -4.31
N TRP A 107 -19.26 -5.70 -3.12
CA TRP A 107 -18.64 -5.41 -1.82
C TRP A 107 -18.43 -6.71 -1.04
N ILE A 108 -17.36 -6.76 -0.25
CA ILE A 108 -17.10 -7.85 0.69
C ILE A 108 -17.51 -7.38 2.08
N ALA A 109 -18.57 -7.98 2.64
CA ALA A 109 -19.05 -7.70 3.98
C ALA A 109 -18.51 -8.76 4.96
N ALA A 110 -17.70 -8.34 5.92
CA ALA A 110 -17.27 -9.17 7.03
C ALA A 110 -18.20 -8.97 8.24
N PRO A 111 -18.47 -10.02 9.03
CA PRO A 111 -19.25 -9.89 10.26
C PRO A 111 -18.50 -9.02 11.27
N ALA A 112 -19.26 -8.35 12.14
CA ALA A 112 -18.67 -7.62 13.26
C ALA A 112 -17.91 -8.59 14.16
N MET A 113 -16.72 -8.20 14.60
CA MET A 113 -15.99 -8.96 15.61
C MET A 113 -16.77 -8.97 16.91
N ASP A 114 -16.75 -10.11 17.60
CA ASP A 114 -17.24 -10.19 18.96
C ASP A 114 -16.50 -9.20 19.86
N LYS A 115 -17.22 -8.68 20.86
CA LYS A 115 -16.64 -7.77 21.83
C LYS A 115 -15.48 -8.48 22.54
N ALA A 116 -14.26 -7.97 22.34
CA ALA A 116 -13.10 -8.45 23.05
C ALA A 116 -13.33 -8.33 24.58
N PRO A 117 -12.85 -9.29 25.38
CA PRO A 117 -12.92 -9.18 26.83
C PRO A 117 -12.22 -7.90 27.28
N GLU A 118 -12.72 -7.29 28.35
CA GLU A 118 -12.12 -6.07 28.87
C GLU A 118 -10.66 -6.35 29.29
N PRO A 119 -9.67 -5.60 28.77
CA PRO A 119 -8.29 -5.78 29.17
C PRO A 119 -8.13 -5.52 30.66
N ALA A 120 -7.39 -6.38 31.37
CA ALA A 120 -7.16 -6.25 32.80
C ALA A 120 -6.63 -4.86 33.22
N ASN A 121 -5.87 -4.22 32.33
CA ASN A 121 -5.25 -2.92 32.58
C ASN A 121 -6.14 -1.72 32.21
N LEU A 122 -7.32 -1.92 31.60
CA LEU A 122 -8.14 -0.81 31.13
C LEU A 122 -8.73 0.00 32.29
N ALA A 123 -9.26 -0.68 33.31
CA ALA A 123 -9.79 -0.04 34.52
C ALA A 123 -8.72 0.76 35.30
N PRO A 124 -7.54 0.21 35.65
CA PRO A 124 -6.51 0.97 36.34
C PRO A 124 -5.96 2.13 35.50
N LEU A 125 -5.85 1.96 34.17
CA LEU A 125 -5.43 3.05 33.29
C LEU A 125 -6.43 4.21 33.29
N LYS A 126 -7.73 3.91 33.18
CA LYS A 126 -8.79 4.93 33.25
C LYS A 126 -8.76 5.68 34.59
N ALA A 127 -8.53 4.97 35.70
CA ALA A 127 -8.40 5.58 37.02
C ALA A 127 -7.18 6.51 37.11
N GLU A 128 -6.03 6.11 36.56
CA GLU A 128 -4.82 6.94 36.57
C GLU A 128 -4.95 8.18 35.68
N VAL A 129 -5.61 8.06 34.52
CA VAL A 129 -5.89 9.21 33.64
C VAL A 129 -6.80 10.21 34.35
N ALA A 130 -7.88 9.75 35.00
CA ALA A 130 -8.76 10.61 35.78
C ALA A 130 -8.04 11.27 36.97
N ARG A 131 -7.13 10.56 37.63
CA ARG A 131 -6.35 11.12 38.75
C ARG A 131 -5.38 12.24 38.32
N ARG A 132 -4.80 12.15 37.12
CA ARG A 132 -3.80 13.12 36.63
C ARG A 132 -4.39 14.33 35.93
N TRP A 133 -5.53 14.18 35.26
CA TRP A 133 -6.09 15.20 34.37
C TRP A 133 -7.60 15.44 34.56
N GLY A 134 -8.22 14.79 35.56
CA GLY A 134 -9.62 15.00 35.94
C GLY A 134 -9.80 15.99 37.07
#